data_AF-A0A845R860-F1
#
_entry.id   AF-A0A845R860-F1
#
_cell.length_a   1.000
_cell.length_b   1.000
_cell.length_c   1.000
_cell.angle_alpha   90.00
_cell.angle_beta   90.00
_cell.angle_gamma   90.00
#
_symmetry.space_group_name_H-M   'P 1'
#
loop_
_entity.id
_entity.type
_entity.pdbx_description
1 polymer ?
#
loop_
_entity_poly.entity_id
_entity_poly.type
_entity_poly.pdbx_seq_one_letter_code
_entity_poly.pdbx_strand_id
1 'polypeptide(L)'
;MARKKEYPGGFRLTMATARRLAVQEFGTAKGLKQGSWHNSEGFYEMTMGNLEIEIHPDMSGSGCIQIDIAMHGAAGHIYQLHDRDTLHRNYKEEDVQRRKERREVFEDWVSAGGPEPCHKAIDDFWNRR
;
A
#
# COMPACT_ATOMS: atom_id res chain seq x y z
N MET A 1 31.85 2.95 -15.86
CA MET A 1 31.02 3.33 -14.69
C MET A 1 29.96 2.26 -14.52
N ALA A 2 29.91 1.55 -13.40
CA ALA A 2 28.86 0.55 -13.18
C ALA A 2 27.49 1.25 -13.18
N ARG A 3 26.57 0.81 -14.04
CA ARG A 3 25.19 1.32 -14.08
C ARG A 3 24.54 1.03 -12.72
N LYS A 4 24.23 2.05 -11.94
CA LYS A 4 23.48 1.88 -10.68
C LYS A 4 22.16 1.20 -11.04
N LYS A 5 21.89 0.06 -10.41
CA LYS A 5 20.63 -0.66 -10.59
C LYS A 5 19.56 0.18 -9.89
N GLU A 6 18.60 0.67 -10.66
CA GLU A 6 17.42 1.34 -10.13
C GLU A 6 16.48 0.29 -9.55
N TYR A 7 16.02 0.54 -8.32
CA TYR A 7 15.07 -0.34 -7.65
C TYR A 7 13.71 0.35 -7.61
N PRO A 8 12.63 -0.40 -7.90
CA PRO A 8 11.28 0.07 -7.62
C PRO A 8 11.16 0.48 -6.14
N GLY A 9 10.56 1.64 -5.86
CA GLY A 9 10.51 2.24 -4.52
C GLY A 9 11.81 2.90 -4.02
N GLY A 10 12.85 3.00 -4.86
CA GLY A 10 14.05 3.80 -4.59
C GLY A 10 15.13 3.11 -3.75
N PHE A 11 14.88 1.91 -3.23
CA PHE A 11 15.88 1.12 -2.52
C PHE A 11 15.64 -0.38 -2.66
N ARG A 12 16.70 -1.17 -2.43
CA ARG A 12 16.59 -2.63 -2.35
C ARG A 12 16.34 -3.03 -0.90
N LEU A 13 15.15 -3.54 -0.60
CA LEU A 13 14.88 -4.17 0.68
C LEU A 13 15.71 -5.47 0.80
N THR A 14 16.22 -5.75 1.99
CA THR A 14 17.01 -6.97 2.23
C THR A 14 16.15 -8.04 2.90
N MET A 15 16.45 -9.32 2.64
CA MET A 15 15.77 -10.45 3.28
C MET A 15 15.89 -10.40 4.81
N ALA A 16 17.02 -9.91 5.34
CA ALA A 16 17.21 -9.76 6.79
C ALA A 16 16.26 -8.71 7.39
N THR A 17 16.09 -7.58 6.72
CA THR A 17 15.13 -6.54 7.11
C THR A 17 13.69 -7.05 7.01
N ALA A 18 13.33 -7.71 5.91
CA ALA A 18 12.00 -8.28 5.73
C ALA A 18 11.66 -9.35 6.79
N ARG A 19 12.62 -10.22 7.15
CA ARG A 19 12.45 -11.19 8.25
C ARG A 19 12.23 -10.52 9.60
N ARG A 20 13.00 -9.46 9.90
CA ARG A 20 12.81 -8.70 11.14
C ARG A 20 11.42 -8.09 11.21
N LEU A 21 10.97 -7.48 10.12
CA LEU A 21 9.65 -6.87 10.03
C LEU A 21 8.53 -7.92 10.15
N ALA A 22 8.65 -9.06 9.45
CA ALA A 22 7.68 -10.14 9.56
C ALA A 22 7.58 -10.72 10.99
N VAL A 23 8.71 -10.89 11.69
CA VAL A 23 8.70 -11.32 13.10
C VAL A 23 8.10 -10.25 14.00
N GLN A 24 8.35 -8.96 13.73
CA GLN A 24 7.78 -7.86 14.51
C GLN A 24 6.25 -7.80 14.40
N GLU A 25 5.71 -7.87 13.17
CA GLU A 25 4.27 -7.67 12.93
C GLU A 25 3.44 -8.95 13.10
N PHE A 26 3.99 -10.12 12.74
CA PHE A 26 3.26 -11.40 12.73
C PHE A 26 3.79 -12.42 13.74
N GLY A 27 4.87 -12.12 14.47
CA GLY A 27 5.52 -13.05 15.39
C GLY A 27 6.32 -14.17 14.71
N THR A 28 6.38 -14.21 13.38
CA THR A 28 7.08 -15.25 12.61
C THR A 28 7.48 -14.76 11.22
N ALA A 29 8.58 -15.30 10.70
CA ALA A 29 8.98 -15.17 9.30
C ALA A 29 9.01 -16.54 8.58
N LYS A 30 8.34 -17.55 9.15
CA LYS A 30 8.30 -18.90 8.58
C LYS A 30 7.60 -18.85 7.22
N GLY A 31 8.25 -19.41 6.20
CA GLY A 31 7.73 -19.41 4.83
C GLY A 31 8.04 -18.13 4.04
N LEU A 32 8.71 -17.14 4.64
CA LEU A 32 9.15 -15.94 3.92
C LEU A 32 10.19 -16.28 2.86
N LYS A 33 9.85 -15.96 1.62
CA LYS A 33 10.67 -16.21 0.44
C LYS A 33 10.69 -14.97 -0.45
N GLN A 34 11.63 -14.91 -1.38
CA GLN A 34 11.63 -13.87 -2.39
C GLN A 34 10.44 -14.10 -3.34
N GLY A 35 9.72 -13.03 -3.67
CA GLY A 35 8.56 -13.10 -4.55
C GLY A 35 8.92 -13.62 -5.94
N SER A 36 7.98 -14.31 -6.59
CA SER A 36 8.23 -14.93 -7.91
C SER A 36 8.22 -13.95 -9.07
N TRP A 37 7.94 -12.67 -8.82
CA TRP A 37 7.83 -11.65 -9.87
C TRP A 37 9.18 -11.29 -10.50
N HIS A 38 9.21 -11.00 -11.80
CA HIS A 38 10.45 -10.76 -12.53
C HIS A 38 11.16 -9.49 -11.98
N ASN A 39 12.45 -9.58 -11.65
CA ASN A 39 13.22 -8.54 -10.94
C ASN A 39 12.72 -8.19 -9.52
N SER A 40 12.10 -9.13 -8.81
CA SER A 40 11.64 -9.03 -7.41
C SER A 40 12.76 -8.86 -6.36
N GLU A 41 13.94 -8.34 -6.73
CA GLU A 41 14.98 -8.06 -5.74
C GLU A 41 14.49 -7.02 -4.73
N GLY A 42 14.19 -7.49 -3.52
CA GLY A 42 13.61 -6.68 -2.45
C GLY A 42 12.11 -6.88 -2.24
N PHE A 43 11.47 -7.76 -3.01
CA PHE A 43 10.08 -8.16 -2.78
C PHE A 43 10.07 -9.54 -2.13
N TYR A 44 9.38 -9.64 -1.00
CA TYR A 44 9.30 -10.86 -0.21
C TYR A 44 7.84 -11.19 0.06
N GLU A 45 7.51 -12.48 0.02
CA GLU A 45 6.16 -12.96 0.24
C GLU A 45 6.16 -14.10 1.26
N MET A 46 5.09 -14.20 2.04
CA MET A 46 4.81 -15.34 2.90
C MET A 46 3.31 -15.59 3.01
N THR A 47 2.96 -16.84 3.33
CA THR A 47 1.57 -17.24 3.56
C THR A 47 1.40 -17.66 5.01
N MET A 48 0.40 -17.12 5.69
CA MET A 48 0.04 -17.46 7.06
C MET A 48 -1.43 -17.89 7.12
N GLY A 49 -1.68 -19.21 7.06
CA GLY A 49 -3.04 -19.73 6.97
C GLY A 49 -3.70 -19.28 5.66
N ASN A 50 -4.76 -18.47 5.76
CA ASN A 50 -5.46 -17.89 4.61
C ASN A 50 -4.99 -16.46 4.26
N LEU A 51 -3.95 -15.96 4.94
CA LEU A 51 -3.40 -14.64 4.70
C LEU A 51 -2.20 -14.73 3.75
N GLU A 52 -2.22 -13.90 2.73
CA GLU A 52 -1.11 -13.65 1.80
C GLU A 52 -0.48 -12.33 2.20
N ILE A 53 0.82 -12.37 2.52
CA ILE A 53 1.58 -11.24 3.01
C ILE A 53 2.69 -10.94 2.03
N GLU A 54 2.75 -9.69 1.58
CA GLU A 54 3.84 -9.16 0.74
C GLU A 54 4.57 -8.06 1.51
N ILE A 55 5.90 -8.05 1.40
CA ILE A 55 6.78 -7.05 2.04
C ILE A 55 7.74 -6.54 0.98
N HIS A 56 7.65 -5.24 0.67
CA HIS A 56 8.44 -4.64 -0.39
C HIS A 56 8.67 -3.14 -0.18
N PRO A 57 9.60 -2.50 -0.90
CA PRO A 57 9.67 -1.04 -0.97
C PRO A 57 8.35 -0.47 -1.48
N ASP A 58 7.86 0.60 -0.86
CA ASP A 58 6.68 1.30 -1.35
C ASP A 58 6.92 1.85 -2.76
N MET A 59 6.01 1.52 -3.67
CA MET A 59 6.08 1.86 -5.09
C MET A 59 5.59 3.27 -5.39
N SER A 60 4.89 3.91 -4.44
CA SER A 60 4.39 5.28 -4.60
C SER A 60 5.46 6.35 -4.39
N GLY A 61 6.65 5.95 -3.91
CA GLY A 61 7.80 6.83 -3.76
C GLY A 61 7.96 7.45 -2.37
N SER A 62 7.26 6.95 -1.34
CA SER A 62 7.45 7.41 0.04
C SER A 62 8.83 7.04 0.62
N GLY A 63 9.53 6.07 0.00
CA GLY A 63 10.77 5.51 0.54
C GLY A 63 10.57 4.62 1.77
N CYS A 64 9.32 4.35 2.14
CA CYS A 64 8.96 3.39 3.19
C CYS A 64 9.03 1.94 2.69
N ILE A 65 9.00 1.01 3.63
CA ILE A 65 8.68 -0.39 3.39
C ILE A 65 7.16 -0.54 3.50
N GLN A 66 6.53 -1.13 2.50
CA GLN A 66 5.13 -1.47 2.52
C GLN A 66 4.95 -2.95 2.88
N ILE A 67 3.95 -3.22 3.71
CA ILE A 67 3.42 -4.56 3.96
C ILE A 67 2.00 -4.60 3.44
N ASP A 68 1.72 -5.48 2.49
CA ASP A 68 0.36 -5.78 2.04
C ASP A 68 -0.10 -7.11 2.62
N ILE A 69 -1.28 -7.09 3.22
CA ILE A 69 -1.91 -8.24 3.86
C ILE A 69 -3.24 -8.44 3.16
N ALA A 70 -3.31 -9.47 2.32
CA ALA A 70 -4.52 -9.89 1.65
C ALA A 70 -5.03 -11.20 2.25
N MET A 71 -6.33 -11.46 2.07
CA MET A 71 -6.90 -12.77 2.38
C MET A 71 -7.26 -13.46 1.08
N HIS A 72 -6.81 -14.71 0.92
CA HIS A 72 -7.06 -15.47 -0.31
C HIS A 72 -8.57 -15.61 -0.54
N GLY A 73 -9.04 -15.21 -1.72
CA GLY A 73 -10.44 -15.24 -2.12
C GLY A 73 -11.32 -14.11 -1.55
N ALA A 74 -10.74 -13.10 -0.90
CA ALA A 74 -11.48 -11.91 -0.44
C ALA A 74 -10.91 -10.63 -1.06
N ALA A 75 -11.78 -9.64 -1.28
CA ALA A 75 -11.38 -8.34 -1.86
C ALA A 75 -10.69 -7.40 -0.84
N GLY A 76 -10.76 -7.73 0.46
CA GLY A 76 -10.16 -6.92 1.52
C GLY A 76 -8.65 -7.10 1.56
N HIS A 77 -7.92 -5.99 1.53
CA HIS A 77 -6.49 -5.94 1.83
C HIS A 77 -6.22 -4.83 2.84
N ILE A 78 -5.20 -5.03 3.66
CA ILE A 78 -4.67 -4.03 4.58
C ILE A 78 -3.25 -3.75 4.13
N TYR A 79 -2.90 -2.48 3.96
CA TYR A 79 -1.52 -2.08 3.81
C TYR A 79 -1.01 -1.37 5.06
N GLN A 80 0.29 -1.51 5.33
CA GLN A 80 1.01 -0.80 6.38
C GLN A 80 2.28 -0.21 5.80
N LEU A 81 2.64 1.01 6.20
CA LEU A 81 3.91 1.63 5.83
C LEU A 81 4.84 1.66 7.03
N HIS A 82 6.10 1.31 6.81
CA HIS A 82 7.13 1.26 7.83
C HIS A 82 8.35 2.06 7.40
N ASP A 83 8.91 2.82 8.33
CA ASP A 83 10.16 3.52 8.11
C ASP A 83 11.28 2.51 7.86
N ARG A 84 12.09 2.76 6.82
CA ARG A 84 13.18 1.86 6.42
C ARG A 84 14.19 1.59 7.53
N ASP A 85 14.54 2.63 8.30
CA ASP A 85 15.64 2.57 9.26
C ASP A 85 15.20 2.12 10.65
N THR A 86 14.01 2.53 11.08
CA THR A 86 13.48 2.22 12.42
C THR A 86 12.56 1.01 12.43
N LEU A 87 12.01 0.62 11.27
CA LEU A 87 10.96 -0.41 11.11
C LEU A 87 9.66 -0.10 11.87
N HIS A 88 9.55 1.10 12.43
CA HIS A 88 8.33 1.56 13.06
C HIS A 88 7.30 1.91 11.99
N ARG A 89 6.04 1.67 12.34
CA ARG A 89 4.92 2.01 11.48
C ARG A 89 4.81 3.52 11.30
N ASN A 90 4.81 3.97 10.06
CA ASN A 90 4.73 5.37 9.69
C ASN A 90 3.27 5.79 9.45
N TYR A 91 2.58 6.11 10.54
CA TYR A 91 1.18 6.54 10.51
C TYR A 91 0.95 7.85 9.74
N LYS A 92 1.98 8.70 9.62
CA LYS A 92 1.87 9.98 8.91
C LYS A 92 1.78 9.72 7.40
N GLU A 93 2.67 8.92 6.86
CA GLU A 93 2.67 8.56 5.44
C GLU A 93 1.41 7.75 5.08
N GLU A 94 0.96 6.82 5.94
CA GLU A 94 -0.32 6.13 5.72
C GLU A 94 -1.51 7.12 5.64
N ASP A 95 -1.50 8.16 6.46
CA ASP A 95 -2.58 9.16 6.46
C ASP A 95 -2.48 10.13 5.27
N VAL A 96 -1.27 10.41 4.77
CA VAL A 96 -1.06 11.13 3.50
C VAL A 96 -1.60 10.30 2.34
N GLN A 97 -1.23 9.01 2.27
CA GLN A 97 -1.67 8.12 1.22
C GLN A 97 -3.19 7.93 1.23
N ARG A 98 -3.80 7.68 2.39
CA ARG A 98 -5.27 7.64 2.54
C ARG A 98 -5.95 8.95 2.12
N ARG A 99 -5.33 10.12 2.38
CA ARG A 99 -5.88 11.40 1.90
C ARG A 99 -5.77 11.54 0.39
N LYS A 100 -4.70 11.04 -0.20
CA LYS A 100 -4.49 11.04 -1.65
C LYS A 100 -5.51 10.15 -2.34
N GLU A 101 -5.68 8.90 -1.88
CA GLU A 101 -6.71 7.98 -2.35
C GLU A 101 -8.12 8.58 -2.24
N ARG A 102 -8.46 9.20 -1.09
CA ARG A 102 -9.75 9.90 -0.93
C ARG A 102 -9.93 11.06 -1.90
N ARG A 103 -8.86 11.80 -2.21
CA ARG A 103 -8.90 12.90 -3.17
C ARG A 103 -9.10 12.36 -4.58
N GLU A 104 -8.38 11.30 -4.97
CA GLU A 104 -8.53 10.64 -6.26
C GLU A 104 -9.96 10.09 -6.43
N VAL A 105 -10.52 9.43 -5.41
CA VAL A 105 -11.92 8.99 -5.41
C VAL A 105 -12.90 10.15 -5.55
N PHE A 106 -12.61 11.29 -4.89
CA PHE A 106 -13.42 12.49 -5.03
C PHE A 106 -13.32 13.11 -6.43
N GLU A 107 -12.12 13.21 -6.98
CA GLU A 107 -11.87 13.72 -8.34
C GLU A 107 -12.51 12.81 -9.40
N ASP A 108 -12.45 11.50 -9.23
CA ASP A 108 -13.14 10.52 -10.07
C ASP A 108 -14.65 10.67 -9.97
N TRP A 109 -15.19 10.85 -8.76
CA TRP A 109 -16.62 11.09 -8.57
C TRP A 109 -17.08 12.40 -9.23
N VAL A 110 -16.31 13.48 -9.06
CA VAL A 110 -16.54 14.77 -9.75
C VAL A 110 -16.44 14.60 -11.26
N SER A 111 -15.49 13.82 -11.76
CA SER A 111 -15.28 13.62 -13.20
C SER A 111 -16.32 12.70 -13.84
N ALA A 112 -16.82 11.70 -13.11
CA ALA A 112 -17.77 10.71 -13.61
C ALA A 112 -19.23 11.21 -13.59
N GLY A 113 -19.59 12.09 -12.65
CA GLY A 113 -20.97 12.59 -12.49
C GLY A 113 -21.12 14.11 -12.51
N GLY A 114 -20.03 14.86 -12.35
CA GLY A 114 -20.08 16.32 -12.18
C GLY A 114 -20.69 16.76 -10.84
N PRO A 115 -20.63 18.05 -10.50
CA PRO A 115 -21.39 18.64 -9.39
C PRO A 115 -22.90 18.74 -9.68
N GLU A 116 -23.31 18.53 -10.93
CA GLU A 116 -24.69 18.63 -11.43
C GLU A 116 -25.72 17.79 -10.65
N PRO A 117 -25.46 16.52 -10.27
CA PRO A 117 -26.39 15.75 -9.45
C PRO A 117 -26.58 16.35 -8.06
N CYS A 118 -25.55 16.98 -7.49
CA CYS A 118 -25.64 17.67 -6.21
C CYS A 118 -26.40 18.99 -6.32
N HIS A 119 -26.14 19.79 -7.36
CA HIS A 119 -26.93 21.00 -7.63
C HIS A 119 -28.39 20.68 -7.87
N LYS A 120 -28.68 19.65 -8.68
CA LYS A 120 -30.04 19.18 -8.92
C LYS A 120 -30.73 18.69 -7.65
N ALA A 121 -30.03 17.99 -6.76
CA ALA A 121 -30.59 17.55 -5.48
C ALA A 121 -30.91 18.73 -4.53
N ILE A 122 -30.07 19.77 -4.54
CA ILE A 122 -30.30 21.01 -3.80
C ILE A 122 -31.51 21.77 -4.39
N ASP A 123 -31.55 21.93 -5.71
CA ASP A 123 -32.65 22.58 -6.41
C ASP A 123 -33.97 21.83 -6.22
N ASP A 124 -33.98 20.51 -6.31
CA ASP A 124 -35.17 19.69 -6.05
C ASP A 124 -35.65 19.80 -4.59
N PHE A 125 -34.74 19.96 -3.62
CA PHE A 125 -35.11 20.19 -2.22
C PHE A 125 -35.71 21.58 -1.99
N TRP A 126 -35.12 22.62 -2.58
CA TRP A 126 -35.54 24.00 -2.38
C TRP A 126 -36.76 24.40 -3.23
N ASN A 127 -36.92 23.83 -4.43
CA ASN A 127 -38.01 24.13 -5.36
C ASN A 127 -39.22 23.17 -5.21
N ARG A 128 -39.18 22.22 -4.26
CA ARG A 128 -40.34 21.39 -3.87
C ARG A 128 -41.32 22.09 -2.91
N ARG A 129 -41.23 23.40 -2.77
CA ARG A 129 -42.17 24.23 -2.00
C ARG A 129 -42.86 25.22 -2.92
#